data_AF-A0AAD4UGY7-F1
#
_entry.id   AF-A0AAD4UGY7-F1
#
_cell.length_a   1.000
_cell.length_b   1.000
_cell.length_c   1.000
_cell.angle_alpha   90.00
_cell.angle_beta   90.00
_cell.angle_gamma   90.00
#
_symmetry.space_group_name_H-M   'P 1'
#
loop_
_entity.id
_entity.type
_entity.pdbx_description
1 polymer ?
#
loop_
_entity_poly.entity_id
_entity_poly.type
_entity_poly.pdbx_seq_one_letter_code
_entity_poly.pdbx_strand_id
1 'polypeptide(L)'
;MDSVRPLWLMLLSLLLVGTALGDAPQAPPGNNAEICLLPLDDGPCRARIPSYYYDRYTQSCREFMYGGCEGNANNFETLEACNEACWKIEKVPKICRLKVNKKQCGELREQYFFNLSSMTCEKFISGGCHSDENRFPDKASCMDFCAPKRAPAFCYSPKDEGLCSANVTRYYFNPRHKACEAFTYTGCGGNDNNFVNLKDCKRTCVKALKKEKNKKMPRLLFANRRLKIKKQF
;
A
#
# COMPACT_ATOMS: atom_id res chain seq x y z
N MET A 1 19.75 75.47 40.47
CA MET A 1 19.14 74.43 41.33
C MET A 1 18.23 73.60 40.46
N ASP A 2 18.28 72.31 40.71
CA ASP A 2 17.82 71.18 39.89
C ASP A 2 16.35 71.23 39.43
N SER A 3 16.05 70.54 38.31
CA SER A 3 15.20 69.33 38.31
C SER A 3 14.51 69.07 36.95
N VAL A 4 15.09 68.12 36.20
CA VAL A 4 14.51 67.02 35.39
C VAL A 4 13.00 67.06 35.06
N ARG A 5 12.66 66.94 33.75
CA ARG A 5 11.95 65.79 33.12
C ARG A 5 11.74 65.98 31.61
N PRO A 6 12.08 64.99 30.75
CA PRO A 6 11.76 65.01 29.33
C PRO A 6 10.49 64.21 29.02
N LEU A 7 9.70 64.68 28.05
CA LEU A 7 8.58 63.96 27.44
C LEU A 7 8.74 64.08 25.93
N TRP A 8 9.44 63.12 25.33
CA TRP A 8 9.31 62.85 23.90
C TRP A 8 8.73 61.46 23.69
N LEU A 9 7.51 61.49 23.17
CA LEU A 9 6.73 60.37 22.69
C LEU A 9 7.20 59.97 21.29
N MET A 10 6.97 58.69 21.00
CA MET A 10 6.92 58.01 19.70
C MET A 10 8.27 57.63 19.06
N LEU A 11 8.52 56.32 18.96
CA LEU A 11 8.52 55.61 17.67
C LEU A 11 8.56 54.08 17.85
N LEU A 12 7.60 53.43 17.19
CA LEU A 12 7.63 52.10 16.57
C LEU A 12 7.57 50.85 17.46
N SER A 13 6.31 50.42 17.63
CA SER A 13 5.81 49.04 17.60
C SER A 13 6.80 47.96 17.13
N LEU A 14 7.33 47.19 18.08
CA LEU A 14 7.98 45.91 17.83
C LEU A 14 6.88 44.87 17.53
N LEU A 15 6.63 44.62 16.24
CA LEU A 15 5.84 43.47 15.80
C LEU A 15 6.61 42.19 16.15
N LEU A 16 6.16 41.49 17.19
CA LEU A 16 6.42 40.06 17.35
C LEU A 16 5.72 39.33 16.21
N VAL A 17 6.40 39.20 15.07
CA VAL A 17 6.02 38.23 14.04
C VAL A 17 6.32 36.86 14.63
N GLY A 18 5.30 36.24 15.22
CA GLY A 18 5.33 34.83 15.55
C GLY A 18 5.58 34.04 14.27
N THR A 19 6.71 33.34 14.21
CA THR A 19 6.94 32.34 13.18
C THR A 19 5.95 31.21 13.42
N ALA A 20 4.85 31.23 12.67
CA ALA A 20 4.05 30.04 12.47
C ALA A 20 4.99 29.02 11.81
N LEU A 21 5.43 28.03 12.58
CA LEU A 21 5.89 26.77 12.03
C LEU A 21 4.71 26.24 11.22
N GLY A 22 4.74 26.48 9.91
CA GLY A 22 3.82 25.84 8.99
C GLY A 22 4.06 24.35 9.13
N ASP A 23 3.11 23.64 9.74
CA ASP A 23 3.00 22.20 9.57
C ASP A 23 3.03 21.95 8.07
N ALA A 24 4.12 21.35 7.59
CA ALA A 24 4.15 20.78 6.26
C ALA A 24 2.91 19.89 6.15
N PRO A 25 2.14 19.94 5.04
CA PRO A 25 0.99 19.09 4.90
C PRO A 25 1.45 17.66 5.11
N GLN A 26 1.05 17.06 6.24
CA GLN A 26 1.34 15.66 6.51
C GLN A 26 0.73 14.91 5.34
N ALA A 27 1.59 14.30 4.52
CA ALA A 27 1.14 13.45 3.43
C ALA A 27 0.12 12.47 4.02
N PRO A 28 -1.07 12.32 3.40
CA PRO A 28 -2.09 11.43 3.93
C PRO A 28 -1.44 10.06 4.19
N PRO A 29 -1.71 9.42 5.34
CA PRO A 29 -1.03 8.18 5.72
C PRO A 29 -1.39 7.06 4.74
N GLY A 30 -0.63 6.95 3.66
CA GLY A 30 -0.66 5.87 2.70
C GLY A 30 0.23 4.70 3.15
N ASN A 31 0.10 3.54 2.50
CA ASN A 31 1.28 2.69 2.42
C ASN A 31 2.30 3.44 1.54
N ASN A 32 3.58 3.46 1.89
CA ASN A 32 4.59 4.19 1.10
C ASN A 32 4.87 3.48 -0.25
N ALA A 33 3.85 2.92 -0.92
CA ALA A 33 3.97 2.11 -2.13
C ALA A 33 4.60 2.87 -3.30
N GLU A 34 4.41 4.19 -3.39
CA GLU A 34 5.10 5.04 -4.37
C GLU A 34 6.62 4.99 -4.24
N ILE A 35 7.12 4.84 -3.02
CA ILE A 35 8.54 4.72 -2.70
C ILE A 35 8.93 3.24 -2.78
N CYS A 36 8.30 2.40 -1.96
CA CYS A 36 8.66 1.00 -1.78
C CYS A 36 8.55 0.13 -3.04
N LEU A 37 7.76 0.51 -4.04
CA LEU A 37 7.62 -0.27 -5.28
C LEU A 37 8.47 0.25 -6.45
N LEU A 38 9.30 1.28 -6.21
CA LEU A 38 10.35 1.68 -7.14
C LEU A 38 11.34 0.50 -7.32
N PRO A 39 11.95 0.37 -8.52
CA PRO A 39 12.98 -0.63 -8.74
C PRO A 39 14.18 -0.40 -7.81
N LEU A 40 14.97 -1.46 -7.57
CA LEU A 40 16.31 -1.27 -7.03
C LEU A 40 17.11 -0.40 -8.00
N ASP A 41 17.90 0.52 -7.45
CA ASP A 41 18.76 1.42 -8.21
C ASP A 41 20.02 1.72 -7.40
N ASP A 42 21.15 1.14 -7.82
CA ASP A 42 22.45 1.32 -7.21
C ASP A 42 23.13 2.62 -7.63
N GLY A 43 22.60 3.31 -8.64
CA GLY A 43 23.19 4.53 -9.19
C GLY A 43 24.51 4.27 -9.95
N PRO A 44 25.10 5.31 -10.57
CA PRO A 44 26.30 5.17 -11.40
C PRO A 44 27.61 5.18 -10.60
N CYS A 45 27.58 5.62 -9.35
CA CYS A 45 28.76 5.67 -8.49
C CYS A 45 29.18 4.26 -8.00
N ARG A 46 30.42 4.13 -7.52
CA ARG A 46 31.05 2.83 -7.22
C ARG A 46 31.38 2.62 -5.74
N ALA A 47 30.79 3.40 -4.84
CA ALA A 47 30.89 3.10 -3.41
C ALA A 47 30.19 1.77 -3.11
N ARG A 48 30.53 1.15 -1.98
CA ARG A 48 29.88 -0.05 -1.48
C ARG A 48 29.21 0.27 -0.16
N ILE A 49 28.09 0.95 -0.23
CA ILE A 49 27.31 1.37 0.93
C ILE A 49 26.22 0.32 1.15
N PRO A 50 26.27 -0.49 2.22
CA PRO A 50 25.18 -1.39 2.56
C PRO A 50 23.91 -0.58 2.82
N SER A 51 22.87 -0.85 2.05
CA SER A 51 21.59 -0.18 2.10
C SER A 51 20.47 -1.21 1.99
N TYR A 52 19.24 -0.82 2.28
CA TYR A 52 18.07 -1.68 2.23
C TYR A 52 17.05 -1.15 1.23
N TYR A 53 16.39 -2.04 0.50
CA TYR A 53 15.29 -1.70 -0.40
C TYR A 53 14.15 -2.70 -0.21
N TYR A 54 12.94 -2.28 -0.53
CA TYR A 54 11.80 -3.18 -0.57
C TYR A 54 11.76 -3.94 -1.91
N ASP A 55 12.04 -5.24 -1.85
CA ASP A 55 11.94 -6.11 -3.00
C ASP A 55 10.48 -6.51 -3.21
N ARG A 56 9.85 -5.91 -4.22
CA ARG A 56 8.46 -6.17 -4.57
C ARG A 56 8.15 -7.63 -4.92
N TYR A 57 9.11 -8.41 -5.41
CA TYR A 57 8.88 -9.80 -5.83
C TYR A 57 8.82 -10.74 -4.62
N THR A 58 9.66 -10.51 -3.63
CA THR A 58 9.60 -11.21 -2.33
C THR A 58 8.61 -10.56 -1.36
N GLN A 59 8.22 -9.31 -1.63
CA GLN A 59 7.47 -8.41 -0.77
C GLN A 59 8.16 -8.18 0.58
N SER A 60 9.48 -8.09 0.60
CA SER A 60 10.26 -7.94 1.82
C SER A 60 11.43 -6.99 1.63
N CYS A 61 11.83 -6.32 2.70
CA CYS A 61 13.07 -5.56 2.71
C CYS A 61 14.28 -6.48 2.59
N ARG A 62 15.23 -6.09 1.74
CA ARG A 62 16.46 -6.82 1.46
C ARG A 62 17.63 -5.85 1.39
N GLU A 63 18.81 -6.32 1.74
CA GLU A 63 20.05 -5.55 1.58
C GLU A 63 20.46 -5.48 0.10
N PHE A 64 21.05 -4.36 -0.29
CA PHE A 64 21.77 -4.16 -1.54
C PHE A 64 22.97 -3.22 -1.34
N MET A 65 23.85 -3.15 -2.33
CA MET A 65 24.99 -2.23 -2.32
C MET A 65 24.64 -0.97 -3.10
N TYR A 66 24.49 0.16 -2.41
CA TYR A 66 24.28 1.45 -3.04
C TYR A 66 25.62 2.08 -3.45
N GLY A 67 25.66 2.59 -4.68
CA GLY A 67 26.84 3.19 -5.31
C GLY A 67 27.26 4.53 -4.72
N GLY A 68 26.40 5.17 -3.91
CA GLY A 68 26.70 6.41 -3.18
C GLY A 68 26.33 7.71 -3.90
N CYS A 69 25.70 7.65 -5.07
CA CYS A 69 25.09 8.80 -5.72
C CYS A 69 23.90 8.39 -6.60
N GLU A 70 23.03 9.35 -6.92
CA GLU A 70 21.77 9.13 -7.64
C GLU A 70 20.92 8.02 -7.00
N GLY A 71 20.27 7.17 -7.79
CA GLY A 71 19.35 6.17 -7.28
C GLY A 71 17.92 6.69 -7.14
N ASN A 72 17.13 6.02 -6.30
CA ASN A 72 15.76 6.42 -6.03
C ASN A 72 15.39 6.24 -4.54
N ALA A 73 14.17 6.65 -4.20
CA ALA A 73 13.70 6.70 -2.81
C ALA A 73 13.52 5.32 -2.14
N ASN A 74 13.52 4.20 -2.89
CA ASN A 74 13.52 2.84 -2.31
C ASN A 74 14.92 2.44 -1.83
N ASN A 75 15.50 3.28 -1.00
CA ASN A 75 16.84 3.14 -0.43
C ASN A 75 16.80 3.63 1.01
N PHE A 76 16.95 2.70 1.94
CA PHE A 76 16.85 2.93 3.38
C PHE A 76 18.18 2.55 4.04
N GLU A 77 18.60 3.34 5.01
CA GLU A 77 19.85 3.12 5.74
C GLU A 77 19.83 1.84 6.59
N THR A 78 18.67 1.50 7.15
CA THR A 78 18.50 0.32 8.02
C THR A 78 17.35 -0.57 7.56
N LEU A 79 17.43 -1.85 7.95
CA LEU A 79 16.37 -2.83 7.71
C LEU A 79 15.06 -2.39 8.39
N GLU A 80 15.17 -1.84 9.59
CA GLU A 80 14.05 -1.33 10.39
C GLU A 80 13.35 -0.18 9.67
N ALA A 81 14.10 0.80 9.17
CA ALA A 81 13.54 1.93 8.42
C ALA A 81 12.79 1.46 7.16
N CYS A 82 13.36 0.51 6.41
CA CYS A 82 12.68 -0.09 5.26
C CYS A 82 11.39 -0.80 5.69
N ASN A 83 11.45 -1.63 6.75
CA ASN A 83 10.29 -2.36 7.24
C ASN A 83 9.20 -1.39 7.70
N GLU A 84 9.51 -0.37 8.48
CA GLU A 84 8.56 0.64 8.94
C GLU A 84 7.91 1.42 7.80
N ALA A 85 8.66 1.72 6.74
CA ALA A 85 8.12 2.38 5.55
C ALA A 85 7.18 1.45 4.75
N CYS A 86 7.54 0.17 4.61
CA CYS A 86 6.96 -0.70 3.58
C CYS A 86 6.05 -1.83 4.12
N TRP A 87 6.02 -2.11 5.43
CA TRP A 87 5.26 -3.22 6.03
C TRP A 87 3.75 -3.16 5.74
N LYS A 88 3.22 -1.96 5.47
CA LYS A 88 1.81 -1.74 5.14
C LYS A 88 1.45 -2.18 3.72
N ILE A 89 2.36 -2.69 2.89
CA ILE A 89 1.97 -3.27 1.59
C ILE A 89 1.36 -4.65 1.82
N GLU A 90 0.13 -4.89 1.30
CA GLU A 90 -0.50 -6.21 1.44
C GLU A 90 0.29 -7.29 0.74
N LYS A 91 0.32 -8.48 1.34
CA LYS A 91 0.87 -9.67 0.69
C LYS A 91 -0.14 -10.17 -0.35
N VAL A 92 0.35 -10.43 -1.55
CA VAL A 92 -0.44 -10.99 -2.66
C VAL A 92 0.28 -12.20 -3.26
N PRO A 93 -0.40 -13.06 -4.04
CA PRO A 93 0.25 -14.17 -4.74
C PRO A 93 1.44 -13.72 -5.59
N LYS A 94 2.45 -14.58 -5.76
CA LYS A 94 3.70 -14.25 -6.49
C LYS A 94 3.43 -13.71 -7.89
N ILE A 95 2.48 -14.32 -8.60
CA ILE A 95 2.03 -13.92 -9.93
C ILE A 95 1.61 -12.45 -9.96
N CYS A 96 0.77 -12.03 -9.02
CA CYS A 96 0.25 -10.67 -8.91
C CYS A 96 1.32 -9.64 -8.53
N ARG A 97 2.53 -10.09 -8.18
CA ARG A 97 3.68 -9.22 -7.94
C ARG A 97 4.46 -8.97 -9.20
N LEU A 98 4.20 -9.59 -10.35
CA LEU A 98 5.04 -9.36 -11.53
C LEU A 98 4.71 -8.02 -12.19
N LYS A 99 5.73 -7.31 -12.70
CA LYS A 99 5.52 -6.17 -13.61
C LYS A 99 5.16 -6.75 -14.97
N VAL A 100 4.14 -6.19 -15.61
CA VAL A 100 3.75 -6.60 -16.97
C VAL A 100 4.58 -5.85 -17.99
N ASN A 101 5.11 -6.56 -18.98
CA ASN A 101 5.76 -5.93 -20.11
C ASN A 101 4.70 -5.50 -21.15
N LYS A 102 4.68 -4.22 -21.51
CA LYS A 102 3.75 -3.65 -22.50
C LYS A 102 4.18 -3.87 -23.95
N LYS A 103 5.22 -4.69 -24.21
CA LYS A 103 5.63 -5.03 -25.57
C LYS A 103 4.46 -5.56 -26.39
N GLN A 104 4.29 -4.99 -27.57
CA GLN A 104 3.23 -5.35 -28.51
C GLN A 104 3.82 -6.34 -29.53
N CYS A 105 3.42 -7.61 -29.45
CA CYS A 105 3.65 -8.56 -30.52
C CYS A 105 2.43 -9.46 -30.72
N GLY A 106 2.06 -9.69 -31.98
CA GLY A 106 0.84 -10.41 -32.34
C GLY A 106 -0.43 -9.55 -32.19
N GLU A 107 -1.58 -10.22 -32.21
CA GLU A 107 -2.91 -9.61 -32.12
C GLU A 107 -3.11 -8.94 -30.75
N LEU A 108 -3.55 -7.68 -30.76
CA LEU A 108 -3.82 -6.91 -29.55
C LEU A 108 -5.13 -7.36 -28.91
N ARG A 109 -5.08 -7.71 -27.63
CA ARG A 109 -6.25 -8.09 -26.84
C ARG A 109 -6.33 -7.24 -25.57
N GLU A 110 -7.54 -6.92 -25.17
CA GLU A 110 -7.81 -6.36 -23.85
C GLU A 110 -7.61 -7.45 -22.79
N GLN A 111 -6.82 -7.13 -21.76
CA GLN A 111 -6.54 -7.99 -20.63
C GLN A 111 -6.44 -7.17 -19.35
N TYR A 112 -6.38 -7.83 -18.20
CA TYR A 112 -6.22 -7.22 -16.88
C TYR A 112 -4.93 -7.69 -16.22
N PHE A 113 -4.29 -6.82 -15.44
CA PHE A 113 -3.18 -7.18 -14.57
C PHE A 113 -3.38 -6.60 -13.19
N PHE A 114 -2.86 -7.27 -12.17
CA PHE A 114 -2.88 -6.72 -10.82
C PHE A 114 -1.75 -5.70 -10.63
N ASN A 115 -2.13 -4.46 -10.37
CA ASN A 115 -1.20 -3.39 -10.06
C ASN A 115 -0.99 -3.32 -8.54
N LEU A 116 0.21 -3.70 -8.09
CA LEU A 116 0.57 -3.72 -6.68
C LEU A 116 0.62 -2.32 -6.02
N SER A 117 0.75 -1.24 -6.81
CA SER A 117 0.77 0.13 -6.32
C SER A 117 -0.63 0.65 -6.02
N SER A 118 -1.57 0.45 -6.95
CA SER A 118 -2.98 0.82 -6.75
C SER A 118 -3.74 -0.24 -5.95
N MET A 119 -3.20 -1.45 -5.81
CA MET A 119 -3.86 -2.60 -5.19
C MET A 119 -5.15 -3.01 -5.92
N THR A 120 -5.21 -2.79 -7.24
CA THR A 120 -6.38 -3.07 -8.09
C THR A 120 -5.99 -3.78 -9.38
N CYS A 121 -6.96 -4.42 -10.03
CA CYS A 121 -6.79 -4.95 -11.38
C CYS A 121 -7.08 -3.88 -12.44
N GLU A 122 -6.05 -3.52 -13.19
CA GLU A 122 -6.06 -2.49 -14.22
C GLU A 122 -6.10 -3.12 -15.61
N LYS A 123 -6.89 -2.50 -16.49
CA LYS A 123 -6.97 -2.92 -17.90
C LYS A 123 -5.72 -2.49 -18.65
N PHE A 124 -5.29 -3.31 -19.60
CA PHE A 124 -4.23 -2.97 -20.54
C PHE A 124 -4.45 -3.71 -21.87
N ILE A 125 -3.88 -3.16 -22.94
CA ILE A 125 -3.93 -3.77 -24.28
C ILE A 125 -2.55 -4.34 -24.56
N SER A 126 -2.48 -5.63 -24.87
CA SER A 126 -1.21 -6.29 -25.18
C SER A 126 -1.36 -7.43 -26.17
N GLY A 127 -0.24 -7.82 -26.78
CA GLY A 127 -0.18 -8.96 -27.68
C GLY A 127 0.21 -10.27 -26.96
N GLY A 128 -0.31 -11.40 -27.43
CA GLY A 128 -0.25 -12.72 -26.75
C GLY A 128 1.06 -13.50 -26.85
N CYS A 129 2.15 -12.86 -27.28
CA CYS A 129 3.45 -13.49 -27.54
C CYS A 129 4.28 -13.80 -26.28
N HIS A 130 3.96 -13.21 -25.12
CA HIS A 130 4.71 -13.40 -23.89
C HIS A 130 3.80 -13.78 -22.72
N SER A 131 4.14 -14.91 -22.10
CA SER A 131 3.44 -15.47 -20.94
C SER A 131 3.96 -14.84 -19.63
N ASP A 132 3.84 -13.51 -19.48
CA ASP A 132 3.96 -12.95 -18.13
C ASP A 132 2.72 -13.41 -17.34
N GLU A 133 2.89 -14.03 -16.18
CA GLU A 133 1.77 -14.67 -15.47
C GLU A 133 0.75 -13.68 -14.89
N ASN A 134 1.11 -12.40 -14.66
CA ASN A 134 0.20 -11.36 -14.15
C ASN A 134 -0.75 -10.83 -15.23
N ARG A 135 -1.47 -11.74 -15.91
CA ARG A 135 -2.38 -11.45 -17.01
C ARG A 135 -3.63 -12.27 -16.84
N PHE A 136 -4.77 -11.58 -16.86
CA PHE A 136 -6.08 -12.16 -16.62
C PHE A 136 -7.04 -11.77 -17.74
N PRO A 137 -7.95 -12.66 -18.14
CA PRO A 137 -8.90 -12.39 -19.22
C PRO A 137 -9.94 -11.33 -18.84
N ASP A 138 -10.27 -11.20 -17.55
CA ASP A 138 -11.28 -10.28 -17.06
C ASP A 138 -10.93 -9.76 -15.66
N LYS A 139 -11.57 -8.65 -15.27
CA LYS A 139 -11.33 -8.00 -13.99
C LYS A 139 -11.72 -8.90 -12.81
N ALA A 140 -12.77 -9.71 -12.93
CA ALA A 140 -13.28 -10.52 -11.84
C ALA A 140 -12.33 -11.68 -11.51
N SER A 141 -11.83 -12.41 -12.52
CA SER A 141 -10.82 -13.46 -12.33
C SER A 141 -9.52 -12.90 -11.76
N CYS A 142 -9.09 -11.72 -12.21
CA CYS A 142 -7.94 -11.02 -11.65
C CYS A 142 -8.14 -10.67 -10.17
N MET A 143 -9.28 -10.05 -9.82
CA MET A 143 -9.56 -9.66 -8.44
C MET A 143 -9.77 -10.87 -7.53
N ASP A 144 -10.42 -11.93 -8.00
CA ASP A 144 -10.58 -13.14 -7.21
C ASP A 144 -9.22 -13.80 -6.92
N PHE A 145 -8.32 -13.82 -7.90
CA PHE A 145 -7.00 -14.42 -7.68
C PHE A 145 -6.07 -13.53 -6.84
N CYS A 146 -6.01 -12.23 -7.14
CA CYS A 146 -4.98 -11.33 -6.62
C CYS A 146 -5.38 -10.49 -5.42
N ALA A 147 -6.68 -10.18 -5.25
CA ALA A 147 -7.09 -9.27 -4.19
C ALA A 147 -6.83 -9.90 -2.80
N PRO A 148 -6.38 -9.10 -1.82
CA PRO A 148 -6.19 -9.60 -0.47
C PRO A 148 -7.51 -10.13 0.11
N LYS A 149 -7.49 -11.37 0.61
CA LYS A 149 -8.69 -12.05 1.15
C LYS A 149 -9.12 -11.56 2.54
N ARG A 150 -8.59 -10.42 3.01
CA ARG A 150 -8.86 -9.86 4.36
C ARG A 150 -10.17 -9.09 4.42
N ALA A 151 -10.66 -8.63 3.28
CA ALA A 151 -11.91 -7.89 3.13
C ALA A 151 -12.69 -8.44 1.92
N PRO A 152 -14.01 -8.16 1.82
CA PRO A 152 -14.78 -8.47 0.62
C PRO A 152 -14.14 -7.90 -0.65
N ALA A 153 -14.24 -8.63 -1.77
CA ALA A 153 -13.61 -8.23 -3.03
C ALA A 153 -14.02 -6.82 -3.49
N PHE A 154 -15.29 -6.44 -3.25
CA PHE A 154 -15.79 -5.12 -3.61
C PHE A 154 -15.09 -3.96 -2.89
N CYS A 155 -14.49 -4.18 -1.71
CA CYS A 155 -13.70 -3.15 -1.03
C CYS A 155 -12.54 -2.66 -1.91
N TYR A 156 -12.06 -3.51 -2.82
CA TYR A 156 -10.95 -3.18 -3.73
C TYR A 156 -11.42 -2.64 -5.08
N SER A 157 -12.73 -2.38 -5.25
CA SER A 157 -13.26 -1.64 -6.40
C SER A 157 -12.85 -0.15 -6.33
N PRO A 158 -12.64 0.52 -7.48
CA PRO A 158 -12.32 1.94 -7.49
C PRO A 158 -13.48 2.77 -6.92
N LYS A 159 -13.20 3.97 -6.41
CA LYS A 159 -14.27 4.95 -6.17
C LYS A 159 -15.00 5.23 -7.48
N ASP A 160 -16.31 5.30 -7.41
CA ASP A 160 -17.15 5.53 -8.57
C ASP A 160 -18.17 6.61 -8.23
N GLU A 161 -17.94 7.79 -8.82
CA GLU A 161 -18.75 8.99 -8.59
C GLU A 161 -20.14 8.83 -9.20
N GLY A 162 -20.34 7.89 -10.14
CA GLY A 162 -21.60 7.73 -10.85
C GLY A 162 -21.76 8.72 -12.02
N LEU A 163 -22.97 8.78 -12.56
CA LEU A 163 -23.30 9.53 -13.80
C LEU A 163 -24.35 10.64 -13.59
N CYS A 164 -24.75 10.90 -12.35
CA CYS A 164 -25.77 11.89 -12.01
C CYS A 164 -25.13 13.25 -11.68
N SER A 165 -25.83 14.13 -10.95
CA SER A 165 -25.32 15.49 -10.65
C SER A 165 -25.53 15.95 -9.20
N ALA A 166 -25.84 15.03 -8.28
CA ALA A 166 -25.87 15.37 -6.85
C ALA A 166 -24.46 15.59 -6.30
N ASN A 167 -24.36 16.29 -5.16
CA ASN A 167 -23.11 16.43 -4.43
C ASN A 167 -23.28 15.79 -3.05
N VAL A 168 -23.15 14.46 -2.99
CA VAL A 168 -23.35 13.69 -1.77
C VAL A 168 -22.02 13.13 -1.29
N THR A 169 -21.58 13.53 -0.10
CA THR A 169 -20.39 12.93 0.52
C THR A 169 -20.67 11.46 0.86
N ARG A 170 -19.84 10.57 0.33
CA ARG A 170 -19.81 9.14 0.63
C ARG A 170 -18.40 8.73 1.01
N TYR A 171 -18.23 7.50 1.46
CA TYR A 171 -16.95 6.94 1.83
C TYR A 171 -16.66 5.69 1.02
N TYR A 172 -15.42 5.51 0.59
CA TYR A 172 -14.95 4.30 -0.07
C TYR A 172 -13.67 3.81 0.61
N PHE A 173 -13.38 2.52 0.52
CA PHE A 173 -12.10 1.98 0.93
C PHE A 173 -11.07 2.21 -0.17
N ASN A 174 -10.04 3.00 0.13
CA ASN A 174 -8.88 3.16 -0.71
C ASN A 174 -7.86 2.05 -0.37
N PRO A 175 -7.67 1.05 -1.25
CA PRO A 175 -6.80 -0.09 -0.95
C PRO A 175 -5.32 0.28 -0.95
N ARG A 176 -4.95 1.38 -1.61
CA ARG A 176 -3.61 1.96 -1.56
C ARG A 176 -3.32 2.49 -0.16
N HIS A 177 -4.18 3.34 0.37
CA HIS A 177 -3.98 3.90 1.69
C HIS A 177 -4.44 2.99 2.83
N LYS A 178 -5.09 1.87 2.51
CA LYS A 178 -5.75 0.97 3.46
C LYS A 178 -6.69 1.70 4.41
N ALA A 179 -7.31 2.75 3.91
CA ALA A 179 -8.10 3.68 4.68
C ALA A 179 -9.43 3.93 3.99
N CYS A 180 -10.43 4.28 4.78
CA CYS A 180 -11.69 4.75 4.26
C CYS A 180 -11.61 6.26 4.06
N GLU A 181 -11.88 6.71 2.85
CA GLU A 181 -11.75 8.11 2.41
C GLU A 181 -13.10 8.63 1.93
N ALA A 182 -13.32 9.93 2.10
CA ALA A 182 -14.49 10.59 1.56
C ALA A 182 -14.35 10.83 0.05
N PHE A 183 -15.46 10.74 -0.68
CA PHE A 183 -15.56 11.13 -2.08
C PHE A 183 -16.96 11.70 -2.40
N THR A 184 -17.08 12.41 -3.50
CA THR A 184 -18.36 12.95 -3.98
C THR A 184 -19.07 11.91 -4.83
N TYR A 185 -20.26 11.49 -4.40
CA TYR A 185 -21.14 10.61 -5.16
C TYR A 185 -22.29 11.41 -5.77
N THR A 186 -22.53 11.17 -7.05
CA THR A 186 -23.46 11.94 -7.86
C THR A 186 -24.92 11.49 -7.73
N GLY A 187 -25.19 10.40 -7.01
CA GLY A 187 -26.55 9.97 -6.65
C GLY A 187 -27.08 8.76 -7.42
N CYS A 188 -26.45 8.34 -8.52
CA CYS A 188 -26.84 7.12 -9.25
C CYS A 188 -25.63 6.40 -9.87
N GLY A 189 -25.80 5.13 -10.23
CA GLY A 189 -24.71 4.28 -10.72
C GLY A 189 -23.81 3.80 -9.57
N GLY A 190 -22.50 3.79 -9.79
CA GLY A 190 -21.54 3.41 -8.76
C GLY A 190 -21.25 1.92 -8.66
N ASN A 191 -20.53 1.56 -7.60
CA ASN A 191 -20.28 0.19 -7.18
C ASN A 191 -20.39 0.04 -5.65
N ASP A 192 -20.28 -1.19 -5.14
CA ASP A 192 -20.48 -1.52 -3.72
C ASP A 192 -19.43 -0.93 -2.77
N ASN A 193 -18.31 -0.37 -3.28
CA ASN A 193 -17.37 0.39 -2.48
C ASN A 193 -17.87 1.83 -2.22
N ASN A 194 -19.11 1.95 -1.73
CA ASN A 194 -19.80 3.21 -1.52
C ASN A 194 -20.60 3.12 -0.22
N PHE A 195 -20.07 3.74 0.83
CA PHE A 195 -20.64 3.72 2.17
C PHE A 195 -21.17 5.10 2.54
N VAL A 196 -22.34 5.13 3.18
CA VAL A 196 -22.90 6.37 3.72
C VAL A 196 -22.04 6.92 4.87
N ASN A 197 -21.52 6.04 5.72
CA ASN A 197 -20.77 6.44 6.92
C ASN A 197 -19.34 5.88 6.93
N LEU A 198 -18.40 6.69 7.41
CA LEU A 198 -17.00 6.29 7.62
C LEU A 198 -16.88 5.04 8.52
N LYS A 199 -17.71 4.95 9.56
CA LYS A 199 -17.73 3.82 10.50
C LYS A 199 -18.09 2.50 9.82
N ASP A 200 -19.03 2.55 8.87
CA ASP A 200 -19.49 1.37 8.15
C ASP A 200 -18.42 0.90 7.16
N CYS A 201 -17.80 1.82 6.42
CA CYS A 201 -16.65 1.52 5.58
C CYS A 201 -15.52 0.86 6.40
N LYS A 202 -15.12 1.47 7.52
CA LYS A 202 -14.07 0.93 8.39
C LYS A 202 -14.42 -0.45 8.93
N ARG A 203 -15.68 -0.67 9.32
CA ARG A 203 -16.15 -1.96 9.82
C ARG A 203 -16.08 -3.05 8.74
N THR A 204 -16.40 -2.72 7.50
CA THR A 204 -16.49 -3.68 6.39
C THR A 204 -15.14 -3.96 5.74
N CYS A 205 -14.33 -2.93 5.50
CA CYS A 205 -13.13 -3.03 4.65
C CYS A 205 -11.80 -2.88 5.41
N VAL A 206 -11.78 -2.24 6.58
CA VAL A 206 -10.53 -2.06 7.37
C VAL A 206 -10.37 -3.14 8.44
N LYS A 207 -11.47 -3.61 9.05
CA LYS A 207 -11.39 -4.68 10.04
C LYS A 207 -11.04 -6.00 9.34
N ALA A 208 -9.76 -6.37 9.43
CA ALA A 208 -9.34 -7.75 9.26
C ALA A 208 -10.23 -8.64 10.15
N LEU A 209 -10.80 -9.68 9.55
CA LEU A 209 -11.60 -10.69 10.24
C LEU A 209 -10.95 -11.02 11.59
N LYS A 210 -11.61 -10.67 12.70
CA LYS A 210 -11.42 -11.40 13.96
C LYS A 210 -11.95 -12.81 13.71
N LYS A 211 -11.15 -13.69 13.12
CA LYS A 211 -11.47 -15.11 13.02
C LYS A 211 -10.29 -15.97 13.48
N GLU A 212 -9.92 -15.77 14.73
CA GLU A 212 -9.39 -16.84 15.58
C GLU A 212 -10.20 -16.79 16.89
N LYS A 213 -11.46 -17.25 16.84
CA LYS A 213 -12.16 -17.71 18.05
C LYS A 213 -12.23 -19.23 17.96
N ASN A 214 -11.43 -19.89 18.79
CA ASN A 214 -11.51 -21.30 19.17
C ASN A 214 -11.56 -22.34 18.02
N LYS A 215 -10.40 -22.71 17.48
CA LYS A 215 -10.18 -24.11 17.08
C LYS A 215 -9.23 -24.74 18.09
N LYS A 216 -9.79 -25.56 19.00
CA LYS A 216 -8.99 -26.47 19.83
C LYS A 216 -8.05 -27.25 18.90
N MET A 217 -6.76 -27.21 19.18
CA MET A 217 -5.77 -28.09 18.56
C MET A 217 -6.29 -29.53 18.59
N PRO A 218 -6.32 -30.26 17.47
CA PRO A 218 -6.52 -31.70 17.54
C PRO A 218 -5.33 -32.28 18.30
N ARG A 219 -5.60 -33.00 19.39
CA ARG A 219 -4.59 -33.80 20.10
C ARG A 219 -3.96 -34.72 19.06
N LEU A 220 -2.71 -34.47 18.71
CA LEU A 220 -1.88 -35.44 18.00
C LEU A 220 -1.84 -36.69 18.90
N LEU A 221 -2.59 -37.71 18.48
CA LEU A 221 -2.40 -39.07 18.96
C LEU A 221 -1.00 -39.49 18.52
N PHE A 222 -0.01 -39.24 19.37
CA PHE A 222 1.25 -39.97 19.30
C PHE A 222 0.92 -41.43 19.56
N ALA A 223 0.72 -42.17 18.47
CA ALA A 223 0.67 -43.62 18.49
C ALA A 223 2.01 -44.12 19.04
N ASN A 224 1.99 -44.59 20.28
CA ASN A 224 3.08 -45.33 20.89
C ASN A 224 3.40 -46.56 20.03
N ARG A 225 4.42 -46.46 19.16
CA ARG A 225 5.09 -47.65 18.62
C ARG A 225 5.88 -48.29 19.74
N ARG A 226 5.26 -49.26 20.42
CA ARG A 226 5.94 -50.24 21.26
C ARG A 226 6.85 -51.09 20.37
N LEU A 227 8.15 -50.85 20.42
CA LEU A 227 9.14 -51.85 20.02
C LEU A 227 9.05 -53.02 21.01
N LYS A 228 8.48 -54.14 20.55
CA LYS A 228 8.63 -55.45 21.17
C LYS A 228 9.29 -56.38 20.16
N ILE A 229 10.58 -56.66 20.36
CA ILE A 229 11.28 -57.82 19.82
C ILE A 229 12.04 -58.41 21.02
N LYS A 230 11.37 -59.31 21.76
CA LYS A 230 11.59 -60.78 21.78
C LYS A 230 13.04 -61.17 22.10
N LYS A 231 13.30 -61.43 23.39
CA LYS A 231 14.30 -62.41 23.84
C LYS A 231 13.77 -63.81 23.54
N GLN A 232 14.56 -64.64 22.87
CA GLN A 232 14.43 -66.10 22.90
C GLN A 232 15.84 -66.70 22.92
N PHE A 233 16.07 -67.43 24.01
CA PHE A 233 17.04 -68.49 24.32
C PHE A 233 18.51 -68.32 23.90
#